data_AF-A0AAE9UNG3-F1
#
_entry.id   AF-A0AAE9UNG3-F1
#
_cell.length_a   1.000
_cell.length_b   1.000
_cell.length_c   1.000
_cell.angle_alpha   90.00
_cell.angle_beta   90.00
_cell.angle_gamma   90.00
#
_symmetry.space_group_name_H-M   'P 1'
#
loop_
_entity.id
_entity.type
_entity.pdbx_description
1 polymer ?
#
loop_
_entity_poly.entity_id
_entity_poly.type
_entity_poly.pdbx_seq_one_letter_code
_entity_poly.pdbx_strand_id
1 'polypeptide(L)'
;MDKILLSLSDWIKSIIKDTLNKLIEIESENDNYPELMDISTTSNFLGIGETTFRNQYRYMQDFPKELPAKRWSKRAIKKWLSEQL
;
A
#
# COMPACT_ATOMS: atom_id res chain seq x y z
N MET A 1 -4.51 -45.27 -13.85
CA MET A 1 -3.47 -44.73 -12.95
C MET A 1 -3.03 -43.35 -13.43
N ASP A 2 -2.70 -43.20 -14.72
CA ASP A 2 -2.27 -41.92 -15.33
C ASP A 2 -3.26 -40.76 -15.16
N LYS A 3 -4.56 -40.99 -15.33
CA LYS A 3 -5.57 -39.93 -15.15
C LYS A 3 -5.62 -39.37 -13.72
N ILE A 4 -5.37 -40.21 -12.72
CA ILE A 4 -5.38 -39.83 -11.30
C ILE A 4 -4.12 -39.01 -10.98
N LEU A 5 -2.97 -39.42 -11.52
CA LEU A 5 -1.71 -38.70 -11.37
C LEU A 5 -1.74 -37.34 -12.08
N LEU A 6 -2.35 -37.28 -13.26
CA LEU A 6 -2.57 -36.02 -13.98
C LEU A 6 -3.50 -35.08 -13.18
N SER A 7 -4.65 -35.57 -12.69
CA SER A 7 -5.56 -34.76 -11.90
C SER A 7 -4.93 -34.24 -10.61
N LEU A 8 -4.07 -35.05 -9.96
CA LEU A 8 -3.33 -34.63 -8.78
C LEU A 8 -2.29 -33.55 -9.12
N SER A 9 -1.54 -33.73 -10.23
CA SER A 9 -0.56 -32.76 -10.71
C SER A 9 -1.21 -31.41 -11.01
N ASP A 10 -2.36 -31.41 -11.66
CA ASP A 10 -3.08 -30.19 -12.02
C ASP A 10 -3.67 -29.49 -10.79
N TRP A 11 -4.17 -30.25 -9.81
CA TRP A 11 -4.62 -29.70 -8.53
C TRP A 11 -3.48 -29.00 -7.78
N ILE A 12 -2.30 -29.63 -7.68
CA ILE A 12 -1.12 -29.03 -7.04
C ILE A 12 -0.71 -27.74 -7.78
N LYS A 13 -0.67 -27.76 -9.11
CA LYS A 13 -0.34 -26.58 -9.92
C LYS A 13 -1.34 -25.44 -9.70
N SER A 14 -2.63 -25.75 -9.52
CA SER A 14 -3.66 -24.75 -9.22
C SER A 14 -3.38 -24.06 -7.88
N ILE A 15 -3.12 -24.84 -6.82
CA ILE A 15 -2.83 -24.29 -5.49
C ILE A 15 -1.60 -23.37 -5.53
N ILE A 16 -0.54 -23.78 -6.24
CA ILE A 16 0.67 -22.97 -6.37
C ILE A 16 0.36 -21.65 -7.10
N LYS A 17 -0.38 -21.70 -8.20
CA LYS A 17 -0.77 -20.50 -8.95
C LYS A 17 -1.62 -19.55 -8.11
N ASP A 18 -2.61 -20.07 -7.39
CA ASP A 18 -3.48 -19.27 -6.54
C ASP A 18 -2.70 -18.61 -5.40
N THR A 19 -1.73 -19.33 -4.84
CA THR A 19 -0.85 -18.81 -3.78
C THR A 19 0.05 -17.70 -4.31
N LEU A 20 0.66 -17.89 -5.48
CA LEU A 20 1.51 -16.87 -6.11
C LEU A 20 0.72 -15.62 -6.50
N ASN A 21 -0.48 -15.78 -7.04
CA ASN A 21 -1.33 -14.63 -7.38
C ASN A 21 -1.70 -13.82 -6.13
N LYS A 22 -2.04 -14.48 -5.02
CA LYS A 22 -2.29 -13.78 -3.75
C LYS A 22 -1.06 -13.04 -3.23
N LEU A 23 0.14 -13.62 -3.37
CA LEU A 23 1.37 -12.94 -2.98
C LEU A 23 1.63 -11.70 -3.85
N ILE A 24 1.42 -11.81 -5.16
CA ILE A 24 1.54 -10.69 -6.10
C ILE A 24 0.48 -9.61 -5.79
N GLU A 25 -0.76 -9.99 -5.48
CA GLU A 25 -1.80 -9.04 -5.06
C GLU A 25 -1.37 -8.31 -3.79
N ILE A 26 -0.90 -9.03 -2.77
CA ILE A 26 -0.38 -8.46 -1.52
C ILE A 26 0.79 -7.51 -1.80
N GLU A 27 1.74 -7.87 -2.66
CA GLU A 27 2.85 -7.00 -3.05
C GLU A 27 2.39 -5.78 -3.86
N SER A 28 1.44 -5.96 -4.77
CA SER A 28 0.90 -4.87 -5.59
C SER A 28 0.14 -3.82 -4.76
N GLU A 29 -0.50 -4.27 -3.67
CA GLU A 29 -1.13 -3.39 -2.68
C GLU A 29 -0.10 -2.78 -1.70
N ASN A 30 1.06 -3.42 -1.56
CA ASN A 30 2.19 -2.91 -0.79
C ASN A 30 3.00 -1.93 -1.63
N ASP A 31 2.58 -0.68 -1.55
CA ASP A 31 3.40 0.49 -1.88
C ASP A 31 4.69 0.61 -1.03
N ASN A 32 5.04 -0.40 -0.22
CA ASN A 32 6.20 -0.46 0.68
C ASN A 32 6.25 0.63 1.75
N TYR A 33 5.12 1.29 2.02
CA TYR A 33 5.00 2.28 3.07
C TYR A 33 4.24 1.74 4.29
N PRO A 34 4.70 2.04 5.52
CA PRO A 34 3.99 1.65 6.74
C PRO A 34 2.64 2.37 6.84
N GLU A 35 1.69 1.81 7.61
CA GLU A 35 0.39 2.47 7.84
C GLU A 35 0.54 3.83 8.52
N LEU A 36 1.47 3.95 9.47
CA LEU A 36 1.79 5.21 10.16
C LEU A 36 3.12 5.75 9.67
N MET A 37 3.07 6.79 8.83
CA MET A 37 4.23 7.40 8.19
C MET A 37 4.69 8.62 8.98
N ASP A 38 6.01 8.79 9.19
CA ASP A 38 6.57 10.08 9.64
C ASP A 38 6.68 11.05 8.47
N ILE A 39 7.11 12.27 8.76
CA ILE A 39 7.26 13.34 7.78
C ILE A 39 8.09 12.92 6.55
N SER A 40 9.24 12.26 6.77
CA SER A 40 10.12 11.85 5.66
C SER A 40 9.41 10.83 4.78
N THR A 41 8.84 9.81 5.42
CA THR A 41 8.08 8.75 4.76
C THR A 41 6.87 9.29 4.01
N THR A 42 6.10 10.19 4.61
CA THR A 42 4.93 10.83 3.98
C THR A 42 5.33 11.70 2.80
N SER A 43 6.41 12.47 2.90
CA SER A 43 6.89 13.30 1.79
C SER A 43 7.35 12.46 0.60
N ASN A 44 8.05 11.34 0.86
CA ASN A 44 8.45 10.38 -0.16
C ASN A 44 7.24 9.70 -0.80
N PHE A 45 6.25 9.29 0.02
CA PHE A 45 4.99 8.72 -0.47
C PHE A 45 4.25 9.65 -1.43
N LEU A 46 4.25 10.95 -1.14
CA LEU A 46 3.62 11.98 -1.98
C LEU A 46 4.49 12.43 -3.17
N GLY A 47 5.76 12.00 -3.25
CA GLY A 47 6.69 12.44 -4.29
C GLY A 47 7.11 13.92 -4.19
N ILE A 48 7.09 14.50 -2.99
CA ILE A 48 7.42 15.92 -2.74
C ILE A 48 8.54 16.07 -1.71
N GLY A 49 9.18 17.23 -1.67
CA GLY A 49 10.20 17.52 -0.66
C GLY A 49 9.62 17.68 0.76
N GLU A 50 10.39 17.29 1.79
CA GLU A 50 9.99 17.43 3.20
C GLU A 50 9.61 18.87 3.58
N THR A 51 10.34 19.87 3.09
CA THR A 51 10.03 21.28 3.35
C THR A 51 8.68 21.68 2.77
N THR A 52 8.36 21.23 1.56
CA THR A 52 7.07 21.45 0.92
C THR A 52 5.95 20.79 1.72
N PHE A 53 6.15 19.54 2.15
CA PHE A 53 5.20 18.85 3.00
C PHE A 53 4.93 19.61 4.31
N ARG A 54 5.99 20.01 5.02
CA ARG A 54 5.89 20.71 6.31
C ARG A 54 5.20 22.07 6.19
N ASN A 55 5.48 22.82 5.12
CA ASN A 55 5.02 24.20 5.00
C ASN A 55 3.66 24.33 4.33
N GLN A 56 3.27 23.36 3.48
CA GLN A 56 2.06 23.47 2.67
C GLN A 56 1.03 22.40 3.05
N TYR A 57 1.42 21.12 3.03
CA TYR A 57 0.46 20.00 3.18
C TYR A 57 0.10 19.71 4.63
N ARG A 58 1.08 19.72 5.54
CA ARG A 58 0.90 19.36 6.95
C ARG A 58 -0.22 20.15 7.65
N TYR A 59 -0.40 21.42 7.26
CA TYR A 59 -1.37 22.34 7.85
C TYR A 59 -2.52 22.68 6.90
N MET A 60 -2.60 22.02 5.74
CA MET A 60 -3.72 22.20 4.81
C MET A 60 -5.00 21.68 5.45
N GLN A 61 -6.08 22.46 5.36
CA GLN A 61 -7.34 22.21 6.07
C GLN A 61 -7.94 20.83 5.76
N ASP A 62 -7.87 20.42 4.50
CA ASP A 62 -8.48 19.17 4.04
C ASP A 62 -7.50 17.99 4.00
N PHE A 63 -6.22 18.23 4.29
CA PHE A 63 -5.23 17.16 4.33
C PHE A 63 -5.40 16.31 5.60
N PRO A 64 -5.09 14.99 5.56
CA PRO A 64 -5.19 14.14 6.73
C PRO A 64 -4.48 14.70 7.96
N LYS A 65 -5.21 14.66 9.09
CA LYS A 65 -4.70 15.19 10.36
C LYS A 65 -3.48 14.43 10.85
N GLU A 66 -2.56 15.20 11.43
CA GLU A 66 -1.41 14.68 12.16
C GLU A 66 -1.87 13.92 13.41
N LEU A 67 -1.43 12.67 13.52
CA LEU A 67 -1.61 11.80 14.68
C LEU A 67 -0.47 12.01 15.70
N PRO A 68 -0.62 11.52 16.95
CA PRO A 68 0.45 11.55 17.94
C PRO A 68 1.79 11.04 17.40
N ALA A 69 2.88 11.57 17.96
CA ALA A 69 4.26 11.31 17.50
C ALA A 69 4.56 11.80 16.07
N LYS A 70 3.80 12.79 15.57
CA LYS A 70 3.99 13.41 14.25
C LYS A 70 3.90 12.39 13.11
N ARG A 71 2.80 11.62 13.09
CA ARG A 71 2.54 10.55 12.14
C ARG A 71 1.30 10.80 11.31
N TRP A 72 1.22 10.23 10.11
CA TRP A 72 0.04 10.28 9.23
C TRP A 72 -0.37 8.88 8.81
N SER A 73 -1.69 8.63 8.74
CA SER A 73 -2.24 7.37 8.22
C SER A 73 -2.11 7.33 6.70
N LYS A 74 -1.46 6.28 6.20
CA LYS A 74 -1.36 5.95 4.77
C LYS A 74 -2.74 5.84 4.13
N ARG A 75 -3.68 5.15 4.79
CA ARG A 75 -5.05 5.00 4.30
C ARG A 75 -5.76 6.35 4.17
N ALA A 76 -5.62 7.22 5.16
CA ALA A 76 -6.23 8.55 5.11
C ALA A 76 -5.66 9.39 3.96
N ILE A 77 -4.34 9.33 3.72
CA ILE A 77 -3.70 10.03 2.59
C ILE A 77 -4.13 9.44 1.24
N LYS A 78 -4.18 8.11 1.09
CA LYS A 78 -4.70 7.48 -0.13
C LYS A 78 -6.13 7.90 -0.44
N LYS A 79 -7.00 7.91 0.58
CA LYS A 79 -8.38 8.36 0.43
C LYS A 79 -8.44 9.82 0.00
N TRP A 80 -7.69 10.69 0.69
CA TRP A 80 -7.61 12.10 0.33
C TRP A 80 -7.15 12.31 -1.12
N LEU A 81 -6.10 11.60 -1.57
CA LEU A 81 -5.61 11.64 -2.95
C LEU A 81 -6.68 11.20 -3.97
N SER A 82 -7.45 10.15 -3.66
CA SER A 82 -8.52 9.66 -4.53
C SER A 82 -9.69 10.65 -4.69
N GLU A 83 -9.86 11.56 -3.74
CA GLU A 83 -10.88 12.61 -3.77
C GLU A 83 -10.41 13.88 -4.52
N GLN A 84 -9.13 13.95 -4.93
CA GLN A 84 -8.58 15.06 -5.73
C GLN A 84 -8.63 14.83 -7.25
N LEU A 85 -8.99 13.60 -7.69
CA LEU A 85 -9.16 13.20 -9.09
C LEU A 85 -10.63 13.36 -9.51
#